data_AF-A0AB34KHC0-F1
#
_entry.id   AF-A0AB34KHC0-F1
#
_cell.length_a   1.000
_cell.length_b   1.000
_cell.length_c   1.000
_cell.angle_alpha   90.00
_cell.angle_beta   90.00
_cell.angle_gamma   90.00
#
_symmetry.space_group_name_H-M   'P 1'
#
loop_
_entity.id
_entity.type
_entity.pdbx_description
1 polymer ?
#
loop_
_entity_poly.entity_id
_entity_poly.type
_entity_poly.pdbx_seq_one_letter_code
_entity_poly.pdbx_strand_id
1 'polypeptide(L)'
;MYPPKLEGQNLLFGTTMSCGLGFMLFGYDQGVFGGLLANPNFLLTFNDPDTTIQGQIVSTYTVGCIFGALLSLVLGDILGRRKSVTLGCAFLTVGGILQATAFTLPHMIIGRVIGGLGIGVNTTTIPMWQSETCKPSLRGKLVAIQLTFLVFGFVLTNWMNFGFTYVANNPVS
;
A
#
# COMPACT_ATOMS: atom_id res chain seq x y z
N MET A 1 -31.46 5.69 -13.10
CA MET A 1 -31.33 4.29 -12.66
C MET A 1 -30.44 4.28 -11.42
N TYR A 2 -31.02 4.32 -10.22
CA TYR A 2 -30.23 4.28 -8.97
C TYR A 2 -29.62 2.88 -8.83
N PRO A 3 -28.30 2.75 -8.57
CA PRO A 3 -27.71 1.43 -8.34
C PRO A 3 -28.39 0.76 -7.13
N PRO A 4 -28.51 -0.58 -7.12
CA PRO A 4 -29.16 -1.29 -6.02
C PRO A 4 -28.50 -0.92 -4.69
N LYS A 5 -29.28 -0.37 -3.76
CA LYS A 5 -28.80 0.00 -2.42
C LYS A 5 -28.42 -1.28 -1.69
N LEU A 6 -27.11 -1.50 -1.53
CA LEU A 6 -26.59 -2.51 -0.62
C LEU A 6 -26.95 -2.07 0.80
N GLU A 7 -27.82 -2.81 1.48
CA GLU A 7 -28.24 -2.55 2.85
C GLU A 7 -27.93 -3.76 3.75
N GLY A 8 -27.67 -3.51 5.04
CA GLY A 8 -27.46 -4.57 6.04
C GLY A 8 -26.11 -5.31 5.93
N GLN A 9 -26.15 -6.64 6.02
CA GLN A 9 -24.94 -7.49 6.06
C GLN A 9 -24.12 -7.47 4.77
N ASN A 10 -24.77 -7.31 3.61
CA ASN A 10 -24.09 -7.29 2.31
C ASN A 10 -23.24 -6.02 2.13
N LEU A 11 -23.71 -4.89 2.66
CA LEU A 11 -22.93 -3.64 2.68
C LEU A 11 -21.72 -3.74 3.61
N LEU A 12 -21.92 -4.35 4.79
CA LEU A 12 -20.85 -4.59 5.74
C LEU A 12 -19.78 -5.52 5.16
N PHE A 13 -20.18 -6.59 4.47
CA PHE A 13 -19.27 -7.50 3.79
C PHE A 13 -18.49 -6.79 2.68
N GLY A 14 -19.17 -6.03 1.80
CA GLY A 14 -18.51 -5.29 0.73
C GLY A 14 -17.53 -4.22 1.23
N THR A 15 -17.88 -3.52 2.30
CA THR A 15 -17.01 -2.54 2.96
C THR A 15 -15.80 -3.23 3.58
N THR A 16 -16.01 -4.31 4.33
CA THR A 16 -14.93 -5.11 4.95
C THR A 16 -13.99 -5.68 3.90
N MET A 17 -14.51 -6.20 2.79
CA MET A 17 -13.69 -6.71 1.70
C MET A 17 -12.86 -5.60 1.06
N SER A 18 -13.45 -4.43 0.83
CA SER A 18 -12.72 -3.26 0.29
C SER A 18 -11.60 -2.80 1.24
N CYS A 19 -11.89 -2.74 2.55
CA CYS A 19 -10.91 -2.43 3.58
C CYS A 19 -9.78 -3.47 3.67
N GLY A 20 -10.14 -4.75 3.56
CA GLY A 20 -9.20 -5.87 3.54
C GLY A 20 -8.28 -5.82 2.33
N LEU A 21 -8.83 -5.58 1.13
CA LEU A 21 -8.04 -5.44 -0.09
C LEU A 21 -7.08 -4.25 -0.03
N GLY A 22 -7.51 -3.11 0.52
CA GLY A 22 -6.62 -1.95 0.73
C GLY A 22 -5.44 -2.27 1.67
N PHE A 23 -5.68 -3.05 2.72
CA PHE A 23 -4.64 -3.49 3.64
C PHE A 23 -3.77 -4.62 3.07
N MET A 24 -4.32 -5.47 2.21
CA MET A 24 -3.56 -6.44 1.45
C MET A 24 -2.59 -5.75 0.48
N LEU A 25 -3.03 -4.69 -0.21
CA LEU A 25 -2.18 -3.86 -1.07
C LEU A 25 -1.05 -3.19 -0.27
N PHE A 26 -1.36 -2.71 0.94
CA PHE A 26 -0.34 -2.20 1.86
C PHE A 26 0.72 -3.26 2.21
N GLY A 27 0.27 -4.48 2.58
CA GLY A 27 1.18 -5.58 2.88
C GLY A 27 2.02 -6.00 1.66
N TYR A 28 1.43 -5.95 0.47
CA TYR A 28 2.14 -6.23 -0.79
C TYR A 28 3.28 -5.24 -1.04
N ASP A 29 3.02 -3.93 -0.94
CA ASP A 29 4.02 -2.88 -1.17
C ASP A 29 5.23 -2.99 -0.20
N GLN A 30 4.97 -3.40 1.04
CA GLN A 30 6.02 -3.71 2.02
C GLN A 30 6.83 -4.94 1.65
N GLY A 31 6.17 -6.01 1.19
CA GLY A 31 6.84 -7.26 0.81
C GLY A 31 7.68 -7.16 -0.46
N VAL A 32 7.25 -6.35 -1.44
CA VAL A 32 7.88 -6.27 -2.76
C VAL A 32 9.32 -5.79 -2.65
N PHE A 33 9.56 -4.80 -1.80
CA PHE A 33 10.90 -4.23 -1.63
C PHE A 33 11.86 -5.11 -0.84
N GLY A 34 11.37 -6.05 -0.04
CA GLY A 34 12.22 -7.06 0.57
C GLY A 34 12.98 -7.91 -0.46
N GLY A 35 12.32 -8.25 -1.58
CA GLY A 35 12.93 -9.02 -2.67
C GLY A 35 13.70 -8.16 -3.68
N LEU A 36 13.17 -6.99 -4.04
CA LEU A 36 13.81 -6.09 -5.01
C LEU A 36 15.20 -5.61 -4.60
N LEU A 37 15.41 -5.31 -3.31
CA LEU A 37 16.71 -4.84 -2.83
C LEU A 37 17.82 -5.89 -2.96
N ALA A 38 17.45 -7.17 -2.94
CA ALA A 38 18.38 -8.29 -3.13
C ALA A 38 18.53 -8.69 -4.61
N ASN A 39 17.78 -8.06 -5.52
CA ASN A 39 17.76 -8.44 -6.93
C ASN A 39 18.96 -7.83 -7.68
N PRO A 40 19.81 -8.63 -8.34
CA PRO A 40 20.95 -8.13 -9.11
C PRO A 40 20.56 -7.17 -10.23
N ASN A 41 19.41 -7.31 -10.89
CA ASN A 41 18.97 -6.38 -11.93
C ASN A 41 18.58 -5.01 -11.37
N PHE A 42 18.00 -4.99 -10.17
CA PHE A 42 17.74 -3.75 -9.45
C PHE A 42 19.06 -3.05 -9.11
N LEU A 43 20.04 -3.78 -8.59
CA LEU A 43 21.36 -3.23 -8.28
C LEU A 43 22.05 -2.67 -9.55
N LEU A 44 22.02 -3.40 -10.66
CA LEU A 44 22.60 -2.94 -11.93
C LEU A 44 21.91 -1.68 -12.48
N THR A 45 20.58 -1.60 -12.39
CA THR A 45 19.80 -0.44 -12.86
C THR A 45 20.10 0.82 -12.05
N PHE A 46 20.39 0.67 -10.76
CA PHE A 46 20.69 1.79 -9.85
C PHE A 46 22.19 1.99 -9.56
N ASN A 47 23.07 1.38 -10.37
CA ASN A 47 24.53 1.51 -10.30
C ASN A 47 25.13 1.05 -8.95
N ASP A 48 24.73 -0.16 -8.54
CA ASP A 48 25.13 -0.85 -7.31
C ASP A 48 25.04 0.03 -6.04
N PRO A 49 23.81 0.37 -5.62
CA PRO A 49 23.59 1.24 -4.47
C PRO A 49 24.09 0.54 -3.20
N ASP A 50 25.01 1.19 -2.49
CA ASP A 50 25.44 0.77 -1.16
C ASP A 50 24.23 0.60 -0.21
N THR A 51 24.40 -0.22 0.83
CA THR A 51 23.43 -0.48 1.89
C THR A 51 22.80 0.80 2.46
N THR A 52 23.58 1.87 2.54
CA THR A 52 23.12 3.22 2.94
C THR A 52 22.05 3.77 1.99
N ILE A 53 22.28 3.70 0.67
CA ILE A 53 21.35 4.22 -0.34
C ILE A 53 20.09 3.37 -0.41
N GLN A 54 20.22 2.04 -0.29
CA GLN A 54 19.06 1.15 -0.20
C GLN A 54 18.18 1.50 1.00
N GLY A 55 18.78 1.75 2.16
CA GLY A 55 18.07 2.23 3.35
C GLY A 55 17.39 3.59 3.14
N GLN A 56 18.02 4.49 2.38
CA GLN A 56 17.41 5.78 2.00
C GLN A 56 16.17 5.59 1.11
N ILE A 57 16.23 4.69 0.12
CA ILE A 57 15.07 4.40 -0.75
C ILE A 57 13.89 3.88 0.07
N VAL A 58 14.13 2.98 1.02
CA VAL A 58 13.06 2.45 1.88
C VAL A 58 12.54 3.49 2.87
N SER A 59 13.42 4.28 3.48
CA SER A 59 13.02 5.28 4.49
C SER A 59 12.25 6.47 3.91
N THR A 60 12.54 6.87 2.67
CA THR A 60 11.78 7.96 1.99
C THR A 60 10.29 7.63 1.83
N TYR A 61 9.94 6.35 1.72
CA TYR A 61 8.55 5.91 1.77
C TYR A 61 7.89 6.24 3.11
N THR A 62 8.56 5.92 4.22
CA THR A 62 8.08 6.22 5.58
C THR A 62 7.91 7.73 5.81
N VAL A 63 8.82 8.54 5.27
CA VAL A 63 8.68 10.01 5.27
C VAL A 63 7.40 10.42 4.55
N GLY A 64 7.13 9.87 3.37
CA GLY A 64 5.86 10.05 2.65
C GLY A 64 4.65 9.64 3.50
N CYS A 65 4.72 8.51 4.21
CA CYS A 65 3.65 8.04 5.10
C CYS A 65 3.32 9.05 6.21
N ILE A 66 4.34 9.66 6.83
CA ILE A 66 4.15 10.65 7.89
C ILE A 66 3.36 11.85 7.35
N PHE A 67 3.78 12.39 6.20
CA PHE A 67 3.08 13.50 5.57
C PHE A 67 1.67 13.12 5.11
N GLY A 68 1.48 11.89 4.61
CA GLY A 68 0.16 11.37 4.23
C GLY A 68 -0.78 11.23 5.43
N ALA A 69 -0.26 10.77 6.57
CA ALA A 69 -1.02 10.68 7.81
C ALA A 69 -1.41 12.07 8.34
N LEU A 70 -0.49 13.05 8.30
CA LEU A 70 -0.80 14.44 8.67
C LEU A 70 -1.84 15.06 7.74
N LEU A 71 -1.73 14.80 6.43
CA LEU A 71 -2.71 15.26 5.45
C LEU A 71 -4.10 14.65 5.70
N SER A 72 -4.14 13.37 6.11
CA SER A 72 -5.36 12.66 6.47
C SER A 72 -6.10 13.28 7.65
N LEU A 73 -5.39 13.89 8.61
CA LEU A 73 -6.03 14.60 9.73
C LEU A 73 -6.88 15.78 9.25
N VAL A 74 -6.41 16.53 8.27
CA VAL A 74 -7.12 17.72 7.75
C VAL A 74 -8.14 17.33 6.69
N LEU A 75 -7.76 16.47 5.75
CA LEU A 75 -8.62 16.05 4.65
C LEU A 75 -9.70 15.06 5.09
N GLY A 76 -9.47 14.28 6.15
CA GLY A 76 -10.38 13.27 6.65
C GLY A 76 -11.74 13.84 7.05
N ASP A 77 -11.76 15.02 7.67
CA ASP A 77 -12.99 15.66 8.14
C ASP A 77 -13.72 16.40 7.01
N ILE A 78 -13.00 16.90 5.99
CA ILE A 78 -13.58 17.68 4.89
C ILE A 78 -14.13 16.79 3.77
N LEU A 79 -13.38 15.75 3.37
CA LEU A 79 -13.73 14.88 2.24
C LEU A 79 -14.60 13.68 2.66
N GLY A 80 -14.57 13.32 3.94
CA GLY A 80 -15.19 12.11 4.46
C GLY A 80 -14.41 10.83 4.09
N ARG A 81 -14.70 9.74 4.79
CA ARG A 81 -13.87 8.52 4.73
C ARG A 81 -13.73 7.90 3.33
N ARG A 82 -14.85 7.71 2.62
CA ARG A 82 -14.85 7.01 1.32
C ARG A 82 -14.03 7.76 0.26
N LYS A 83 -14.15 9.10 0.22
CA LYS A 83 -13.40 9.91 -0.74
C LYS A 83 -11.91 9.99 -0.38
N SER A 84 -11.59 10.06 0.91
CA SER A 84 -10.19 10.03 1.38
C SER A 84 -9.48 8.72 1.00
N VAL A 85 -10.15 7.57 1.10
CA VAL A 85 -9.59 6.29 0.62
C VAL A 85 -9.39 6.30 -0.90
N THR A 86 -10.34 6.82 -1.67
CA THR A 86 -10.17 6.92 -3.14
C THR A 86 -9.00 7.82 -3.52
N LEU A 87 -8.82 8.94 -2.82
CA LEU A 87 -7.68 9.84 -3.00
C LEU A 87 -6.35 9.14 -2.66
N GLY A 88 -6.29 8.42 -1.55
CA GLY A 88 -5.12 7.63 -1.17
C GLY A 88 -4.76 6.57 -2.20
N CYS A 89 -5.76 5.87 -2.75
CA CYS A 89 -5.58 4.93 -3.86
C CYS A 89 -5.05 5.62 -5.13
N ALA A 90 -5.53 6.82 -5.47
CA ALA A 90 -5.03 7.56 -6.63
C ALA A 90 -3.54 7.91 -6.48
N PHE A 91 -3.13 8.39 -5.30
CA PHE A 91 -1.70 8.64 -5.01
C PHE A 91 -0.87 7.36 -5.07
N LEU A 92 -1.37 6.25 -4.53
CA LEU A 92 -0.70 4.95 -4.63
C LEU A 92 -0.53 4.50 -6.08
N THR A 93 -1.54 4.65 -6.93
CA THR A 93 -1.44 4.30 -8.36
C THR A 93 -0.39 5.15 -9.05
N VAL A 94 -0.39 6.47 -8.83
CA VAL A 94 0.62 7.37 -9.41
C VAL A 94 2.02 7.02 -8.91
N GLY A 95 2.19 6.80 -7.60
CA GLY A 95 3.46 6.41 -7.00
C GLY A 95 3.96 5.06 -7.52
N GLY A 96 3.07 4.09 -7.75
CA GLY A 96 3.39 2.79 -8.34
C GLY A 96 3.84 2.90 -9.80
N ILE A 97 3.18 3.74 -10.60
CA ILE A 97 3.58 3.99 -12.00
C ILE A 97 4.96 4.65 -12.06
N LEU A 98 5.24 5.63 -11.19
CA LEU A 98 6.55 6.28 -11.11
C LEU A 98 7.64 5.29 -10.70
N GLN A 99 7.37 4.42 -9.71
CA GLN A 99 8.32 3.38 -9.32
C GLN A 99 8.56 2.35 -10.43
N ALA A 100 7.52 1.94 -11.16
CA ALA A 100 7.63 0.98 -12.25
C ALA A 100 8.39 1.52 -13.48
N THR A 101 8.44 2.85 -13.64
CA THR A 101 9.13 3.53 -14.75
C THR A 101 10.45 4.18 -14.33
N ALA A 102 10.93 3.90 -13.12
CA ALA A 102 12.13 4.52 -12.58
C ALA A 102 13.41 3.87 -13.12
N PHE A 103 14.22 4.65 -13.83
CA PHE A 103 15.58 4.29 -14.28
C PHE A 103 16.69 5.02 -13.52
N THR A 104 16.34 5.88 -12.56
CA THR A 104 17.30 6.67 -11.77
C THR A 104 16.87 6.76 -10.31
N LEU A 105 17.83 6.87 -9.39
CA LEU A 105 17.57 6.95 -7.95
C LEU A 105 16.61 8.10 -7.57
N PRO A 106 16.76 9.35 -8.08
CA PRO A 106 15.83 10.43 -7.73
C PRO A 106 14.40 10.16 -8.21
N HIS A 107 14.24 9.55 -9.39
CA HIS A 107 12.92 9.17 -9.90
C HIS A 107 12.25 8.14 -8.97
N MET A 108 13.03 7.15 -8.52
CA MET A 108 12.56 6.15 -7.57
C MET A 108 12.13 6.76 -6.23
N ILE A 109 12.93 7.68 -5.68
CA ILE A 109 12.63 8.38 -4.42
C ILE A 109 11.33 9.21 -4.54
N ILE A 110 11.12 9.92 -5.65
CA ILE A 110 9.89 10.69 -5.88
C ILE A 110 8.67 9.75 -5.91
N GLY A 111 8.78 8.63 -6.62
CA GLY A 111 7.72 7.61 -6.65
C GLY A 111 7.40 7.05 -5.26
N ARG A 112 8.43 6.84 -4.43
CA ARG A 112 8.30 6.40 -3.03
C ARG A 112 7.59 7.40 -2.14
N VAL A 113 7.93 8.69 -2.25
CA VAL A 113 7.28 9.74 -1.45
C VAL A 113 5.80 9.84 -1.82
N ILE A 114 5.48 9.83 -3.12
CA ILE A 114 4.07 9.92 -3.59
C ILE A 114 3.27 8.67 -3.20
N GLY A 115 3.84 7.47 -3.38
CA GLY A 115 3.23 6.23 -2.91
C GLY A 115 3.02 6.22 -1.40
N GLY A 116 4.02 6.70 -0.65
CA GLY A 116 3.97 6.86 0.81
C GLY A 116 2.88 7.83 1.27
N LEU A 117 2.67 8.95 0.56
CA LEU A 117 1.56 9.86 0.85
C LEU A 117 0.20 9.13 0.73
N GLY A 118 0.01 8.37 -0.35
CA GLY A 118 -1.21 7.60 -0.57
C GLY A 118 -1.45 6.53 0.49
N ILE A 119 -0.40 5.80 0.88
CA ILE A 119 -0.52 4.78 1.92
C ILE A 119 -0.75 5.39 3.30
N GLY A 120 -0.15 6.54 3.62
CA GLY A 120 -0.35 7.23 4.89
C GLY A 120 -1.80 7.66 5.10
N VAL A 121 -2.44 8.14 4.02
CA VAL A 121 -3.88 8.44 4.03
C VAL A 121 -4.71 7.17 4.21
N ASN A 122 -4.36 6.09 3.50
CA ASN A 122 -5.11 4.83 3.57
C ASN A 122 -4.98 4.11 4.91
N THR A 123 -3.79 4.05 5.50
CA THR A 123 -3.53 3.36 6.77
C THR A 123 -4.22 4.03 7.95
N THR A 124 -4.46 5.34 7.88
CA THR A 124 -5.24 6.09 8.87
C THR A 124 -6.75 6.01 8.61
N THR A 125 -7.18 6.15 7.35
CA THR A 125 -8.61 6.28 7.01
C THR A 125 -9.35 4.94 7.00
N ILE A 126 -8.74 3.86 6.49
CA ILE A 126 -9.46 2.59 6.27
C ILE A 126 -9.87 1.92 7.59
N PRO A 127 -9.01 1.79 8.62
CA PRO A 127 -9.43 1.21 9.91
C PRO A 127 -10.52 2.06 10.58
N MET A 128 -10.43 3.38 10.44
CA MET A 128 -11.43 4.31 10.94
C MET A 128 -12.78 4.11 10.25
N TRP A 129 -12.77 4.03 8.91
CA TRP A 129 -13.96 3.73 8.11
C TRP A 129 -14.59 2.39 8.48
N GLN A 130 -13.76 1.36 8.69
CA GLN A 130 -14.23 0.05 9.14
C GLN A 130 -14.90 0.14 10.51
N SER A 131 -14.30 0.87 11.47
CA SER A 131 -14.81 1.02 12.84
C SER A 131 -16.12 1.82 12.92
N GLU A 132 -16.29 2.82 12.06
CA GLU A 132 -17.50 3.66 11.95
C GLU A 132 -18.66 2.88 11.30
N THR A 133 -18.36 1.97 10.36
CA THR A 133 -19.39 1.26 9.57
C THR A 133 -19.86 -0.04 10.24
N CYS A 134 -19.15 -0.55 11.25
CA CYS A 134 -19.46 -1.83 11.88
C CYS A 134 -20.14 -1.72 13.25
N LYS A 135 -20.90 -2.77 13.60
CA LYS A 135 -21.54 -2.90 14.91
C LYS A 135 -20.49 -2.93 16.03
N PRO A 136 -20.74 -2.29 17.19
CA PRO A 136 -19.76 -2.20 18.28
C PRO A 136 -19.18 -3.55 18.72
N SER A 137 -20.00 -4.61 18.74
CA SER A 137 -19.58 -5.96 19.14
C SER A 137 -18.64 -6.66 18.15
N LEU A 138 -18.55 -6.19 16.90
CA LEU A 138 -17.77 -6.82 15.83
C LEU A 138 -16.51 -6.03 15.45
N ARG A 139 -16.33 -4.82 15.99
CA ARG A 139 -15.22 -3.90 15.67
C ARG A 139 -13.86 -4.59 15.72
N GLY A 140 -13.55 -5.22 16.86
CA GLY A 140 -12.25 -5.89 17.05
C GLY A 140 -12.02 -7.03 16.07
N LYS A 141 -13.05 -7.87 15.80
CA LYS A 141 -12.95 -8.99 14.86
C LYS A 141 -12.67 -8.52 13.44
N LEU A 142 -13.34 -7.45 13.01
CA LEU A 142 -13.19 -6.94 11.66
C LEU A 142 -11.84 -6.25 11.43
N VAL A 143 -11.33 -5.53 12.43
CA VAL A 143 -9.97 -4.97 12.37
C VAL A 143 -8.92 -6.09 12.38
N ALA A 144 -9.13 -7.15 13.16
CA ALA A 144 -8.26 -8.32 13.13
C ALA A 144 -8.22 -8.98 11.74
N ILE A 145 -9.38 -9.18 11.11
CA ILE A 145 -9.46 -9.71 9.73
C ILE A 145 -8.69 -8.81 8.75
N GLN A 146 -8.82 -7.50 8.88
CA GLN A 146 -8.10 -6.54 8.04
C GLN A 146 -6.57 -6.68 8.19
N LEU A 147 -6.07 -6.85 9.41
CA LEU A 147 -4.65 -7.10 9.66
C LEU A 147 -4.21 -8.47 9.12
N THR A 148 -5.07 -9.49 9.17
CA THR A 148 -4.80 -10.78 8.53
C THR A 148 -4.61 -10.62 7.01
N PHE A 149 -5.44 -9.80 6.34
CA PHE A 149 -5.27 -9.49 4.92
C PHE A 149 -3.96 -8.78 4.62
N LEU A 150 -3.51 -7.87 5.49
CA LEU A 150 -2.19 -7.24 5.40
C LEU A 150 -1.07 -8.28 5.43
N VAL A 151 -1.06 -9.13 6.46
CA VAL A 151 -0.03 -10.17 6.61
C VAL A 151 -0.08 -11.14 5.43
N PHE A 152 -1.27 -11.50 4.97
CA PHE A 152 -1.44 -12.35 3.79
C PHE A 152 -0.83 -11.72 2.53
N GLY A 153 -1.05 -10.42 2.28
CA GLY A 153 -0.42 -9.70 1.17
C GLY A 153 1.10 -9.67 1.27
N PHE A 154 1.65 -9.48 2.47
CA PHE A 154 3.08 -9.51 2.72
C PHE A 154 3.68 -10.91 2.44
N VAL A 155 3.05 -11.97 2.94
CA VAL A 155 3.49 -13.36 2.74
C VAL A 155 3.41 -13.74 1.26
N LEU A 156 2.30 -13.42 0.59
CA LEU A 156 2.10 -13.68 -0.84
C LEU A 156 3.22 -13.05 -1.68
N THR A 157 3.65 -11.85 -1.31
CA THR A 157 4.75 -11.16 -1.99
C THR A 157 6.10 -11.78 -1.75
N ASN A 158 6.39 -12.22 -0.52
CA ASN A 158 7.62 -12.94 -0.24
C ASN A 158 7.71 -14.26 -1.01
N TRP A 159 6.59 -14.99 -1.15
CA TRP A 159 6.53 -16.18 -1.99
C TRP A 159 6.72 -15.88 -3.48
N MET A 160 6.17 -14.76 -3.98
CA MET A 160 6.44 -14.32 -5.35
C MET A 160 7.91 -13.98 -5.55
N ASN A 161 8.51 -13.19 -4.65
CA ASN A 161 9.93 -12.86 -4.69
C ASN A 161 10.80 -14.12 -4.71
N PHE A 162 10.49 -15.09 -3.83
CA PHE A 162 11.17 -16.39 -3.83
C PHE A 162 11.01 -17.14 -5.15
N GLY A 163 9.80 -17.16 -5.73
CA GLY A 163 9.55 -17.76 -7.04
C GLY A 163 10.36 -17.11 -8.17
N PHE A 164 10.45 -15.77 -8.17
CA PHE A 164 11.23 -15.02 -9.16
C PHE A 164 12.74 -15.26 -9.03
N THR A 165 13.24 -15.61 -7.85
CA THR A 165 14.65 -16.04 -7.67
C THR A 165 15.01 -17.28 -8.49
N TYR A 166 14.07 -18.20 -8.74
CA TYR A 166 14.32 -19.42 -9.54
C TYR A 166 14.11 -19.22 -11.04
N VAL A 167 13.59 -18.07 -11.46
CA VAL A 167 13.50 -17.71 -12.88
C VAL A 167 14.89 -17.27 -13.34
N ALA A 168 15.75 -18.24 -13.63
CA ALA A 168 17.09 -18.02 -14.14
C ALA A 168 17.02 -17.35 -15.52
N ASN A 169 17.77 -16.24 -15.67
CA ASN A 169 18.08 -15.56 -16.94
C ASN A 169 16.89 -14.90 -17.66
N ASN A 170 16.23 -13.91 -17.05
CA ASN A 170 15.42 -12.95 -17.81
C ASN A 170 15.77 -11.52 -17.42
N PRO A 171 16.02 -10.61 -18.38
CA PRO A 171 16.38 -9.21 -18.14
C PRO A 171 15.22 -8.34 -17.61
N VAL A 172 14.09 -8.98 -17.22
CA VAL A 172 12.87 -8.34 -16.71
C VAL A 172 12.53 -8.74 -15.26
N SER A 173 13.37 -9.58 -14.62
CA SER A 173 13.18 -9.98 -13.22
C SER A 173 13.91 -9.04 -12.28
#